data_AF-A0A532F146-F1
#
_entry.id   AF-A0A532F146-F1
#
_cell.length_a   1.000
_cell.length_b   1.000
_cell.length_c   1.000
_cell.angle_alpha   90.00
_cell.angle_beta   90.00
_cell.angle_gamma   90.00
#
_symmetry.space_group_name_H-M   'P 1'
#
loop_
_entity.id
_entity.type
_entity.pdbx_description
1 polymer ?
#
loop_
_entity_poly.entity_id
_entity_poly.type
_entity_poly.pdbx_seq_one_letter_code
_entity_poly.pdbx_strand_id
1 'polypeptide(L)'
;MDKIRRLLTELDTVEQRALQTRVAQSAGSTQNTIALLGLGAFLQLALLASVYFLIHHDVTERRRVAKELRSRGELLQAANKELEAFSYSVSHDLRAPLRHIDGYAALLSKVAGDTLNDKAQRYLETISGSAKQMGQLIDDLLVFSRMGRQDMLHTTVSLDQLIKTVLHDLRLDLQGRTISWTMHPLPNVSGDPAMLRQVFVNLISNALKFTATRPEAKIEIGVATQG
;
A
#
# COMPACT_ATOMS: atom_id res chain seq x y z
N MET A 1 -52.79 -79.38 53.39
CA MET A 1 -51.51 -78.73 53.76
C MET A 1 -50.44 -78.87 52.68
N ASP A 2 -50.24 -80.06 52.08
CA ASP A 2 -49.17 -80.28 51.09
C ASP A 2 -49.33 -79.54 49.76
N LYS A 3 -50.58 -79.28 49.34
CA LYS A 3 -50.86 -78.56 48.08
C LYS A 3 -50.48 -77.07 48.16
N ILE A 4 -50.62 -76.46 49.33
CA ILE A 4 -50.24 -75.06 49.59
C ILE A 4 -48.71 -74.94 49.65
N ARG A 5 -48.01 -75.89 50.29
CA ARG A 5 -46.53 -75.92 50.30
C ARG A 5 -45.95 -76.07 48.91
N ARG A 6 -46.55 -76.93 48.05
CA ARG A 6 -46.15 -77.07 46.65
C ARG A 6 -46.34 -75.77 45.85
N LEU A 7 -47.48 -75.13 45.98
CA LEU A 7 -47.74 -73.84 45.33
C LEU A 7 -46.75 -72.76 45.79
N LEU A 8 -46.41 -72.70 47.08
CA LEU A 8 -45.41 -71.75 47.60
C LEU A 8 -44.01 -72.00 47.01
N THR A 9 -43.58 -73.26 46.90
CA THR A 9 -42.30 -73.58 46.26
C THR A 9 -42.30 -73.32 44.74
N GLU A 10 -43.41 -73.57 44.05
CA GLU A 10 -43.54 -73.22 42.64
C GLU A 10 -43.51 -71.69 42.44
N LEU A 11 -44.17 -70.93 43.31
CA LEU A 11 -44.15 -69.46 43.26
C LEU A 11 -42.76 -68.89 43.53
N ASP A 12 -42.06 -69.39 44.55
CA ASP A 12 -40.68 -68.97 44.88
C ASP A 12 -39.71 -69.29 43.73
N THR A 13 -39.82 -70.48 43.13
CA THR A 13 -38.98 -70.83 41.96
C THR A 13 -39.29 -69.99 40.72
N VAL A 14 -40.55 -69.63 40.48
CA VAL A 14 -40.93 -68.72 39.39
C VAL A 14 -40.41 -67.31 39.66
N GLU A 15 -40.53 -66.82 40.90
CA GLU A 15 -40.03 -65.51 41.32
C GLU A 15 -38.50 -65.42 41.21
N GLN A 16 -37.78 -66.44 41.68
CA GLN A 16 -36.32 -66.52 41.55
C GLN A 16 -35.88 -66.57 40.07
N ARG A 17 -36.57 -67.32 39.21
CA ARG A 17 -36.28 -67.34 37.76
C ARG A 17 -36.56 -66.00 37.10
N ALA A 18 -37.65 -65.32 37.47
CA ALA A 18 -37.98 -64.02 36.94
C ALA A 18 -36.95 -62.95 37.37
N LEU A 19 -36.50 -63.01 38.62
CA LEU A 19 -35.43 -62.13 39.15
C LEU A 19 -34.10 -62.38 38.46
N GLN A 20 -33.66 -63.63 38.31
CA GLN A 20 -32.43 -63.97 37.59
C GLN A 20 -32.46 -63.48 36.14
N THR A 21 -33.61 -63.62 35.46
CA THR A 21 -33.79 -63.14 34.09
C THR A 21 -33.69 -61.61 34.00
N ARG A 22 -34.34 -60.87 34.91
CA ARG A 22 -34.27 -59.40 34.97
C ARG A 22 -32.86 -58.89 35.29
N VAL A 23 -32.15 -59.54 36.21
CA VAL A 23 -30.75 -59.19 36.56
C VAL A 23 -29.83 -59.42 35.37
N ALA A 24 -29.95 -60.56 34.67
CA ALA A 24 -29.17 -60.84 33.47
C ALA A 24 -29.43 -59.84 32.33
N GLN A 25 -30.70 -59.47 32.10
CA GLN A 25 -31.07 -58.44 31.12
C GLN A 25 -30.57 -57.04 31.52
N SER A 26 -30.65 -56.68 32.80
CA SER A 26 -30.16 -55.39 33.33
C SER A 26 -28.64 -55.28 33.24
N ALA A 27 -27.90 -56.36 33.50
CA ALA A 27 -26.44 -56.39 33.41
C ALA A 27 -25.96 -56.13 31.97
N GLY A 28 -26.56 -56.80 30.98
CA GLY A 28 -26.23 -56.58 29.56
C GLY A 28 -26.57 -55.17 29.08
N SER A 29 -27.72 -54.61 29.49
CA SER A 29 -28.09 -53.23 29.15
C SER A 29 -27.14 -52.20 29.78
N THR A 30 -26.74 -52.40 31.04
CA THR A 30 -25.82 -51.47 31.75
C THR A 30 -24.44 -51.47 31.11
N GLN A 31 -23.92 -52.63 30.73
CA GLN A 31 -22.62 -52.76 30.07
C GLN A 31 -22.60 -52.04 28.71
N ASN A 32 -23.67 -52.15 27.93
CA ASN A 32 -23.80 -51.43 26.66
C ASN A 32 -23.85 -49.92 26.84
N THR A 33 -24.58 -49.41 27.85
CA THR A 33 -24.62 -47.97 28.16
C THR A 33 -23.25 -47.43 28.55
N ILE A 34 -22.49 -48.15 29.40
CA ILE A 34 -21.13 -47.75 29.79
C ILE A 34 -20.19 -47.75 28.56
N ALA A 35 -20.28 -48.77 27.70
CA ALA A 35 -19.48 -48.82 26.48
C ALA A 35 -19.78 -47.65 25.52
N LEU A 36 -21.05 -47.28 25.35
CA LEU A 36 -21.46 -46.12 24.53
C LEU A 36 -20.96 -44.79 25.12
N LEU A 37 -21.07 -44.60 26.44
CA LEU A 37 -20.53 -43.41 27.11
C LEU A 37 -19.01 -43.32 26.99
N GLY A 38 -18.31 -44.44 27.16
CA GLY A 38 -16.86 -44.52 26.99
C GLY A 38 -16.43 -44.20 25.55
N LEU A 39 -17.13 -44.75 24.55
CA LEU A 39 -16.89 -44.45 23.15
C LEU A 39 -17.17 -42.98 22.83
N GLY A 40 -18.28 -42.42 23.34
CA GLY A 40 -18.61 -41.00 23.17
C GLY A 40 -17.56 -40.08 23.79
N ALA A 41 -17.12 -40.37 25.01
CA ALA A 41 -16.05 -39.63 25.68
C ALA A 41 -14.73 -39.71 24.90
N PHE A 42 -14.38 -40.89 24.40
CA PHE A 42 -13.19 -41.08 23.57
C PHE A 42 -13.27 -40.27 22.27
N LEU A 43 -14.39 -40.34 21.54
CA LEU A 43 -14.62 -39.57 20.33
C LEU A 43 -14.58 -38.06 20.59
N GLN A 44 -15.15 -37.62 21.72
CA GLN A 44 -15.13 -36.22 22.10
C GLN A 44 -13.71 -35.73 22.42
N LEU A 45 -12.92 -36.52 23.14
CA LEU A 45 -11.51 -36.21 23.39
C LEU A 45 -10.69 -36.18 22.09
N ALA A 46 -10.93 -37.13 21.18
CA ALA A 46 -10.28 -37.15 19.87
C ALA A 46 -10.64 -35.90 19.04
N LEU A 47 -11.91 -35.48 19.05
CA LEU A 47 -12.38 -34.26 18.38
C LEU A 47 -11.72 -33.01 18.98
N LEU A 48 -11.70 -32.91 20.32
CA LEU A 48 -11.05 -31.79 21.02
C LEU A 48 -9.55 -31.72 20.70
N ALA A 49 -8.86 -32.86 20.70
CA ALA A 49 -7.44 -32.92 20.34
C ALA A 49 -7.19 -32.51 18.89
N SER A 50 -8.05 -32.94 17.96
CA SER A 50 -7.97 -32.57 16.54
C SER A 50 -8.19 -31.07 16.35
N VAL A 51 -9.23 -30.49 16.97
CA VAL A 51 -9.52 -29.05 16.92
C VAL A 51 -8.37 -28.25 17.55
N TYR A 52 -7.87 -28.69 18.71
CA TYR A 52 -6.73 -28.04 19.38
C TYR A 52 -5.50 -28.02 18.47
N PHE A 53 -5.17 -29.14 17.83
CA PHE A 53 -4.05 -29.24 16.90
C PHE A 53 -4.22 -28.29 15.69
N LEU A 54 -5.42 -28.27 15.10
CA LEU A 54 -5.73 -27.41 13.96
C LEU A 54 -5.61 -25.92 14.29
N ILE A 55 -6.17 -25.49 15.42
CA ILE A 55 -6.10 -24.10 15.89
C ILE A 55 -4.65 -23.71 16.17
N HIS A 56 -3.90 -24.56 16.89
CA HIS A 56 -2.51 -24.25 17.22
C HIS A 56 -1.66 -24.11 15.96
N HIS A 57 -1.87 -24.97 14.97
CA HIS A 57 -1.17 -24.88 13.68
C HIS A 57 -1.53 -23.59 12.92
N ASP A 58 -2.82 -23.27 12.78
CA ASP A 58 -3.28 -22.04 12.10
C ASP A 58 -2.75 -20.77 12.80
N VAL A 59 -2.81 -20.70 14.12
CA VAL A 59 -2.28 -19.56 14.89
C VAL A 59 -0.77 -19.42 14.73
N THR A 60 -0.03 -20.53 14.68
CA THR A 60 1.42 -20.51 14.50
C THR A 60 1.80 -19.99 13.11
N GLU A 61 1.14 -20.48 12.06
CA GLU A 61 1.39 -20.00 10.70
C GLU A 61 1.02 -18.52 10.52
N ARG A 62 -0.14 -18.09 11.04
CA ARG A 62 -0.53 -16.68 11.01
C ARG A 62 0.49 -15.78 11.71
N ARG A 63 0.99 -16.20 12.88
CA ARG A 63 2.03 -15.47 13.60
C ARG A 63 3.35 -15.42 12.83
N ARG A 64 3.75 -16.53 12.18
CA ARG A 64 4.95 -16.59 11.36
C ARG A 64 4.86 -15.62 10.18
N VAL A 65 3.76 -15.68 9.42
CA VAL A 65 3.50 -14.77 8.29
C VAL A 65 3.43 -13.31 8.74
N ALA A 66 2.73 -13.02 9.84
CA ALA A 66 2.66 -11.65 10.37
C ALA A 66 4.02 -11.11 10.80
N LYS A 67 4.86 -11.95 11.44
CA LYS A 67 6.23 -11.58 11.81
C LYS A 67 7.11 -11.34 10.59
N GLU A 68 7.00 -12.20 9.57
CA GLU A 68 7.74 -12.05 8.32
C GLU A 68 7.32 -10.78 7.57
N LEU A 69 6.02 -10.52 7.47
CA LEU A 69 5.48 -9.31 6.85
C LEU A 69 5.96 -8.04 7.58
N ARG A 70 5.94 -8.05 8.92
CA ARG A 70 6.46 -6.95 9.74
C ARG A 70 7.95 -6.72 9.49
N SER A 71 8.75 -7.78 9.52
CA SER A 71 10.20 -7.69 9.26
C SER A 71 10.50 -7.14 7.87
N ARG A 72 9.79 -7.63 6.83
CA ARG A 72 9.89 -7.09 5.47
C ARG A 72 9.47 -5.61 5.41
N GLY A 73 8.41 -5.22 6.13
CA GLY A 73 7.97 -3.83 6.23
C GLY A 73 9.03 -2.93 6.87
N GLU A 74 9.66 -3.38 7.96
CA GLU A 74 10.75 -2.65 8.64
C GLU A 74 11.98 -2.51 7.72
N LEU A 75 12.34 -3.56 6.98
CA LEU A 75 13.43 -3.52 6.00
C LEU A 75 13.14 -2.56 4.83
N LEU A 76 11.94 -2.61 4.27
CA LEU A 76 11.51 -1.68 3.21
C LEU A 76 11.56 -0.22 3.71
N GLN A 77 11.12 0.02 4.94
CA GLN A 77 11.18 1.34 5.55
C GLN A 77 12.62 1.81 5.75
N ALA A 78 13.52 0.93 6.19
CA ALA A 78 14.93 1.25 6.35
C ALA A 78 15.61 1.56 5.01
N ALA A 79 15.39 0.72 3.99
CA ALA A 79 15.94 0.93 2.65
C ALA A 79 15.44 2.23 2.00
N ASN A 80 14.16 2.56 2.17
CA ASN A 80 13.62 3.84 1.69
C ASN A 80 14.25 5.05 2.40
N LYS A 81 14.48 4.98 3.72
CA LYS A 81 15.17 6.06 4.45
C LYS A 81 16.63 6.22 4.02
N GLU A 82 17.32 5.11 3.77
CA GLU A 82 18.69 5.14 3.27
C GLU A 82 18.77 5.77 1.88
N LEU A 83 17.85 5.40 0.98
CA LEU A 83 17.73 6.01 -0.33
C LEU A 83 17.48 7.52 -0.24
N GLU A 84 16.61 7.97 0.67
CA GLU A 84 16.34 9.40 0.91
C GLU A 84 17.57 10.15 1.42
N ALA A 85 18.28 9.60 2.40
CA ALA A 85 19.51 10.19 2.93
C ALA A 85 20.59 10.30 1.85
N PHE A 86 20.73 9.25 1.04
CA PHE A 86 21.64 9.23 -0.11
C PHE A 86 21.25 10.27 -1.16
N SER A 87 19.99 10.29 -1.59
CA SER A 87 19.47 11.28 -2.53
C SER A 87 19.67 12.70 -2.00
N TYR A 88 19.42 12.95 -0.72
CA TYR A 88 19.63 14.25 -0.09
C TYR A 88 21.10 14.70 -0.14
N SER A 89 22.02 13.84 0.31
CA SER A 89 23.47 14.15 0.32
C SER A 89 23.98 14.45 -1.09
N VAL A 90 23.72 13.56 -2.05
CA VAL A 90 24.20 13.71 -3.43
C VAL A 90 23.63 14.98 -4.06
N SER A 91 22.35 15.25 -3.86
CA SER A 91 21.70 16.43 -4.44
C SER A 91 22.25 17.73 -3.88
N HIS A 92 22.48 17.78 -2.57
CA HIS A 92 23.10 18.93 -1.92
C HIS A 92 24.51 19.18 -2.48
N ASP A 93 25.32 18.13 -2.58
CA ASP A 93 26.71 18.20 -3.02
C ASP A 93 26.85 18.57 -4.50
N LEU A 94 25.85 18.23 -5.33
CA LEU A 94 25.80 18.61 -6.74
C LEU A 94 25.24 20.02 -6.98
N ARG A 95 24.41 20.56 -6.07
CA ARG A 95 23.77 21.87 -6.26
C ARG A 95 24.78 23.02 -6.23
N ALA A 96 25.74 22.99 -5.30
CA ALA A 96 26.78 24.02 -5.20
C ALA A 96 27.65 24.16 -6.47
N PRO A 97 28.25 23.08 -7.02
CA PRO A 97 29.04 23.17 -8.24
C PRO A 97 28.21 23.58 -9.46
N LEU A 98 26.95 23.13 -9.60
CA LEU A 98 26.08 23.55 -10.70
C LEU A 98 25.76 25.04 -10.64
N ARG A 99 25.49 25.58 -9.45
CA ARG A 99 25.26 27.02 -9.25
C ARG A 99 26.51 27.83 -9.57
N HIS A 100 27.70 27.31 -9.26
CA HIS A 100 28.95 27.97 -9.64
C HIS A 100 29.16 27.96 -11.16
N ILE A 101 28.88 26.85 -11.85
CA ILE A 101 28.98 26.77 -13.31
C ILE A 101 28.04 27.79 -13.97
N ASP A 102 26.77 27.83 -13.56
CA ASP A 102 25.80 28.80 -14.08
C ASP A 102 26.21 30.25 -13.76
N GLY A 103 26.66 30.51 -12.53
CA GLY A 103 27.11 31.83 -12.09
C GLY A 103 28.34 32.33 -12.86
N TYR A 104 29.33 31.49 -13.10
CA TYR A 104 30.51 31.85 -13.89
C TYR A 104 30.18 32.04 -15.37
N ALA A 105 29.32 31.19 -15.95
CA ALA A 105 28.86 31.36 -17.32
C ALA A 105 28.10 32.69 -17.50
N ALA A 106 27.22 33.03 -16.56
CA ALA A 106 26.49 34.30 -16.55
C ALA A 106 27.42 35.50 -16.34
N LEU A 107 28.40 35.40 -15.43
CA LEU A 107 29.38 36.47 -15.20
C LEU A 107 30.24 36.71 -16.46
N LEU A 108 30.72 35.64 -17.10
CA LEU A 108 31.52 35.75 -18.31
C LEU A 108 30.72 36.36 -19.46
N SER A 109 29.46 35.95 -19.62
CA SER A 109 28.54 36.54 -20.59
C SER A 109 28.31 38.04 -20.33
N LYS A 110 28.24 38.46 -19.06
CA LYS A 110 28.07 39.88 -18.69
C LYS A 110 29.34 40.72 -18.89
N VAL A 111 30.51 40.17 -18.55
CA VAL A 111 31.78 40.92 -18.55
C VAL A 111 32.42 40.97 -19.94
N ALA A 112 32.26 39.91 -20.73
CA ALA A 112 32.87 39.78 -22.06
C ALA A 112 31.83 39.75 -23.20
N GLY A 113 30.54 39.98 -22.92
CA GLY A 113 29.45 39.86 -23.90
C GLY A 113 29.75 40.53 -25.24
N ASP A 114 30.23 41.77 -25.20
CA ASP A 114 30.49 42.58 -26.40
C ASP A 114 31.79 42.18 -27.14
N THR A 115 32.68 41.41 -26.51
CA THR A 115 33.93 40.91 -27.11
C THR A 115 33.88 39.44 -27.52
N LEU A 116 32.82 38.73 -27.13
CA LEU A 116 32.57 37.35 -27.52
C LEU A 116 32.00 37.29 -28.93
N ASN A 117 32.50 36.36 -29.74
CA ASN A 117 31.84 36.03 -31.00
C ASN A 117 30.57 35.20 -30.76
N ASP A 118 29.68 35.14 -31.76
CA ASP A 118 28.42 34.40 -31.70
C ASP A 118 28.57 32.94 -31.24
N LYS A 119 29.70 32.32 -31.58
CA LYS A 119 29.99 30.93 -31.22
C LYS A 119 30.26 30.79 -29.72
N ALA A 120 31.06 31.70 -29.15
CA ALA A 120 31.39 31.71 -27.73
C ALA A 120 30.16 32.09 -26.88
N GLN A 121 29.34 33.02 -27.35
CA GLN A 121 28.07 33.37 -26.69
C GLN A 121 27.11 32.16 -26.64
N ARG A 122 26.96 31.43 -27.75
CA ARG A 122 26.13 30.22 -27.80
C ARG A 122 26.66 29.10 -26.89
N TYR A 123 27.98 28.99 -26.71
CA TYR A 123 28.56 28.06 -25.74
C TYR A 123 28.21 28.41 -24.30
N LEU A 124 28.25 29.69 -23.93
CA LEU A 124 27.85 30.12 -22.58
C LEU A 124 26.37 29.89 -22.31
N GLU A 125 25.49 30.16 -23.28
CA GLU A 125 24.08 29.82 -23.18
C GLU A 125 23.86 28.31 -22.99
N THR A 126 24.60 27.49 -23.73
CA THR A 126 24.52 26.02 -23.61
C THR A 126 24.97 25.54 -22.24
N ILE A 127 26.08 26.08 -21.72
CA ILE A 127 26.61 25.74 -20.39
C ILE A 127 25.60 26.13 -19.30
N SER A 128 25.11 27.38 -19.33
CA SER A 128 24.11 27.86 -18.37
C SER A 128 22.83 27.03 -18.42
N GLY A 129 22.31 26.77 -19.63
CA GLY A 129 21.12 25.94 -19.83
C GLY A 129 21.31 24.51 -19.29
N SER A 130 22.46 23.90 -19.53
CA SER A 130 22.78 22.55 -19.05
C SER A 130 22.91 22.48 -17.52
N ALA A 131 23.56 23.48 -16.92
CA ALA A 131 23.70 23.57 -15.46
C ALA A 131 22.35 23.72 -14.76
N LYS A 132 21.47 24.58 -15.30
CA LYS A 132 20.09 24.75 -14.81
C LYS A 132 19.28 23.46 -14.97
N GLN A 133 19.39 22.80 -16.12
CA GLN A 133 18.69 21.53 -16.37
C GLN A 133 19.13 20.44 -15.38
N MET A 134 20.43 20.31 -15.11
CA MET A 134 20.91 19.37 -14.09
C MET A 134 20.40 19.70 -12.70
N GLY A 135 20.33 21.00 -12.34
CA GLY A 135 19.74 21.43 -11.06
C GLY A 135 18.28 20.99 -10.93
N GLN A 136 17.49 21.15 -11.99
CA GLN A 136 16.09 20.71 -12.01
C GLN A 136 15.96 19.19 -11.84
N LEU A 137 16.76 18.40 -12.56
CA LEU A 137 16.72 16.93 -12.47
C LEU A 137 17.04 16.42 -11.06
N ILE A 138 17.98 17.08 -10.38
CA ILE A 138 18.35 16.78 -9.00
C ILE A 138 17.18 17.09 -8.05
N ASP A 139 16.54 18.24 -8.23
CA ASP A 139 15.39 18.64 -7.43
C ASP A 139 14.19 17.70 -7.64
N ASP A 140 13.93 17.29 -8.88
CA ASP A 140 12.89 16.31 -9.21
C ASP A 140 13.17 14.95 -8.56
N LEU A 141 14.43 14.50 -8.56
CA LEU A 141 14.85 13.25 -7.91
C LEU A 141 14.67 13.30 -6.38
N LEU A 142 14.97 14.44 -5.75
CA LEU A 142 14.73 14.64 -4.31
C LEU A 142 13.25 14.57 -3.96
N VAL A 143 12.42 15.25 -4.76
CA VAL A 143 10.97 15.25 -4.57
C VAL A 143 10.41 13.84 -4.74
N PHE A 144 10.89 13.08 -5.73
CA PHE A 144 10.52 11.68 -5.92
C PHE A 144 10.92 10.79 -4.74
N SER A 145 12.16 10.91 -4.26
CA SER A 145 12.68 10.11 -3.13
C SER A 145 11.88 10.35 -1.84
N ARG A 146 11.45 11.60 -1.59
CA ARG A 146 10.67 11.99 -0.41
C ARG A 146 9.20 11.53 -0.43
N MET A 147 8.63 11.28 -1.60
CA MET A 147 7.21 10.89 -1.73
C MET A 147 6.89 9.51 -1.13
N GLY A 148 7.89 8.65 -0.88
CA GLY A 148 7.67 7.30 -0.34
C GLY A 148 7.22 7.22 1.13
N ARG A 149 7.09 8.35 1.83
CA ARG A 149 6.99 8.36 3.30
C ARG A 149 5.77 9.09 3.89
N GLN A 150 4.98 9.84 3.11
CA GLN A 150 3.76 10.41 3.66
C GLN A 150 2.66 9.35 3.63
N ASP A 151 2.04 9.08 4.79
CA ASP A 151 0.72 8.45 4.82
C ASP A 151 -0.16 9.27 3.86
N MET A 152 -0.59 8.65 2.76
CA MET A 152 -1.43 9.33 1.78
C MET A 152 -2.67 9.83 2.53
N LEU A 153 -2.84 11.15 2.60
CA LEU A 153 -4.05 11.74 3.12
C LEU A 153 -5.15 11.51 2.09
N HIS A 154 -5.84 10.39 2.19
CA HIS A 154 -6.99 10.09 1.34
C HIS A 154 -8.14 11.03 1.67
N THR A 155 -8.23 12.12 0.91
CA THR A 155 -9.29 13.10 1.01
C THR A 155 -9.97 13.26 -0.34
N THR A 156 -11.19 13.78 -0.35
CA THR A 156 -11.86 14.17 -1.60
C THR A 156 -11.20 15.44 -2.13
N VAL A 157 -10.60 15.34 -3.32
CA VAL A 157 -9.91 16.44 -4.00
C VAL A 157 -10.69 16.86 -5.22
N SER A 158 -11.01 18.14 -5.32
CA SER A 158 -11.56 18.73 -6.54
C SER A 158 -10.44 18.98 -7.54
N LEU A 159 -10.36 18.14 -8.59
CA LEU A 159 -9.37 18.32 -9.66
C LEU A 159 -9.54 19.65 -10.38
N ASP A 160 -10.78 20.11 -10.53
CA ASP A 160 -11.12 21.40 -11.11
C ASP A 160 -10.44 22.56 -10.36
N GLN A 161 -10.53 22.58 -9.03
CA GLN A 161 -9.89 23.60 -8.20
C GLN A 161 -8.36 23.45 -8.18
N LEU A 162 -7.88 22.22 -8.04
CA LEU A 162 -6.46 21.91 -7.99
C LEU A 162 -5.73 22.40 -9.24
N ILE A 163 -6.25 22.08 -10.43
CA ILE A 163 -5.64 22.46 -11.70
C ILE A 163 -5.70 23.97 -11.90
N LYS A 164 -6.80 24.64 -11.53
CA LYS A 164 -6.87 26.11 -11.59
C LYS A 164 -5.78 26.78 -10.76
N THR A 165 -5.51 26.28 -9.56
CA THR A 165 -4.41 26.76 -8.72
C THR A 165 -3.05 26.53 -9.38
N VAL A 166 -2.80 25.33 -9.92
CA VAL A 166 -1.54 25.02 -10.62
C VAL A 166 -1.34 25.92 -11.84
N LEU A 167 -2.39 26.15 -12.64
CA LEU A 167 -2.34 27.06 -13.78
C LEU A 167 -2.08 28.51 -13.36
N HIS A 168 -2.63 28.95 -12.24
CA HIS A 168 -2.36 30.27 -11.69
C HIS A 168 -0.89 30.42 -11.29
N ASP A 169 -0.35 29.43 -10.56
CA ASP A 169 1.04 29.44 -10.08
C ASP A 169 2.03 29.45 -11.25
N LEU A 170 1.79 28.62 -12.27
CA LEU A 170 2.63 28.54 -13.46
C LEU A 170 2.52 29.76 -14.37
N ARG A 171 1.46 30.58 -14.23
CA ARG A 171 1.24 31.77 -15.08
C ARG A 171 2.33 32.82 -14.91
N LEU A 172 2.90 32.91 -13.71
CA LEU A 172 3.98 33.83 -13.38
C LEU A 172 5.26 33.55 -14.19
N ASP A 173 5.47 32.30 -14.59
CA ASP A 173 6.66 31.86 -15.33
C ASP A 173 6.50 31.94 -16.86
N LEU A 174 5.34 32.34 -17.37
CA LEU A 174 5.03 32.27 -18.81
C LEU A 174 5.62 33.41 -19.65
N GLN A 175 6.29 34.41 -19.05
CA GLN A 175 7.01 35.50 -19.73
C GLN A 175 6.26 36.15 -20.92
N GLY A 176 4.92 36.24 -20.85
CA GLY A 176 4.10 36.85 -21.90
C GLY A 176 3.74 35.96 -23.09
N ARG A 177 3.96 34.63 -23.02
CA ARG A 177 3.52 33.69 -24.06
C ARG A 177 2.00 33.59 -24.17
N THR A 178 1.49 33.53 -25.41
CA THR A 178 0.08 33.29 -25.71
C THR A 178 -0.24 31.79 -25.65
N ILE A 179 -1.10 31.41 -24.71
CA ILE A 179 -1.53 30.02 -24.51
C ILE A 179 -3.05 29.96 -24.54
N SER A 180 -3.58 29.11 -25.41
CA SER A 180 -4.99 28.77 -25.50
C SER A 180 -5.26 27.53 -24.66
N TRP A 181 -6.05 27.72 -23.60
CA TRP A 181 -6.41 26.67 -22.65
C TRP A 181 -7.83 26.19 -22.92
N THR A 182 -7.99 24.89 -23.11
CA THR A 182 -9.30 24.21 -23.16
C THR A 182 -9.43 23.32 -21.93
N MET A 183 -10.34 23.65 -21.02
CA MET A 183 -10.58 22.87 -19.80
C MET A 183 -11.98 22.27 -19.84
N HIS A 184 -12.06 20.94 -19.78
CA HIS A 184 -13.31 20.21 -19.63
C HIS A 184 -13.64 20.00 -18.14
N PRO A 185 -14.90 19.72 -17.78
CA PRO A 185 -15.28 19.42 -16.39
C PRO A 185 -14.48 18.24 -15.83
N LEU A 186 -13.89 18.41 -14.64
CA LEU A 186 -13.07 17.39 -14.01
C LEU A 186 -13.76 16.83 -12.75
N PRO A 187 -13.70 15.50 -12.53
CA PRO A 187 -14.35 14.88 -11.39
C PRO A 187 -13.60 15.18 -10.08
N ASN A 188 -14.30 15.00 -8.96
CA ASN A 188 -13.66 14.87 -7.66
C ASN A 188 -13.05 13.46 -7.53
N VAL A 189 -11.84 13.36 -7.01
CA VAL A 189 -11.12 12.09 -6.82
C VAL A 189 -10.71 11.90 -5.38
N SER A 190 -10.53 10.65 -4.96
CA SER A 190 -9.92 10.34 -3.65
C SER A 190 -8.40 10.29 -3.81
N GLY A 191 -7.67 11.08 -3.02
CA GLY A 191 -6.22 11.08 -3.05
C GLY A 191 -5.62 12.15 -2.15
N ASP A 192 -4.29 12.17 -2.12
CA ASP A 192 -3.53 13.19 -1.42
C ASP A 192 -3.44 14.47 -2.29
N PRO A 193 -3.94 15.63 -1.80
CA PRO A 193 -3.93 16.87 -2.56
C PRO A 193 -2.53 17.33 -2.99
N ALA A 194 -1.52 17.13 -2.15
CA ALA A 194 -0.15 17.56 -2.42
C ALA A 194 0.49 16.69 -3.51
N MET A 195 0.28 15.37 -3.45
CA MET A 195 0.77 14.45 -4.48
C MET A 195 0.08 14.69 -5.83
N LEU A 196 -1.25 14.86 -5.83
CA LEU A 196 -1.99 15.19 -7.05
C LEU A 196 -1.52 16.53 -7.63
N ARG A 197 -1.31 17.55 -6.79
CA ARG A 197 -0.75 18.84 -7.23
C ARG A 197 0.58 18.65 -7.95
N GLN A 198 1.48 17.86 -7.38
CA GLN A 198 2.80 17.61 -7.97
C GLN A 198 2.70 16.94 -9.35
N VAL A 199 1.80 15.96 -9.50
CA VAL A 199 1.54 15.33 -10.80
C VAL A 199 1.09 16.36 -11.83
N PHE A 200 0.11 17.19 -11.50
CA PHE A 200 -0.39 18.19 -12.45
C PHE A 200 0.64 19.29 -12.75
N VAL A 201 1.42 19.74 -11.77
CA VAL A 201 2.54 20.66 -12.01
C VAL A 201 3.49 20.06 -13.04
N ASN A 202 3.89 18.80 -12.88
CA ASN A 202 4.81 18.12 -13.80
C ASN A 202 4.21 17.93 -15.20
N LEU A 203 2.95 17.53 -15.30
CA LEU A 203 2.30 17.33 -16.60
C LEU A 203 2.12 18.66 -17.36
N ILE A 204 1.67 19.70 -16.65
CA ILE A 204 1.42 21.01 -17.24
C ILE A 204 2.74 21.69 -17.59
N SER A 205 3.76 21.64 -16.73
CA SER A 205 5.09 22.20 -17.03
C SER A 205 5.71 21.52 -18.26
N ASN A 206 5.54 20.21 -18.41
CA ASN A 206 5.95 19.49 -19.60
C ASN A 206 5.19 19.98 -20.84
N ALA A 207 3.87 20.12 -20.78
CA ALA A 207 3.09 20.66 -21.90
C ALA A 207 3.57 22.06 -22.31
N LEU A 208 3.87 22.93 -21.35
CA LEU A 208 4.40 24.28 -21.60
C LEU A 208 5.80 24.26 -22.23
N LYS A 209 6.67 23.37 -21.76
CA LYS A 209 8.04 23.18 -22.26
C LYS A 209 8.04 22.65 -23.69
N PHE A 210 7.28 21.59 -23.98
CA PHE A 210 7.27 20.97 -25.31
C PHE A 210 6.50 21.78 -26.35
N THR A 211 5.73 22.79 -25.93
CA THR A 211 5.09 23.76 -26.83
C THR A 211 5.89 25.07 -26.96
N ALA A 212 7.09 25.17 -26.36
CA ALA A 212 7.87 26.42 -26.29
C ALA A 212 8.18 27.07 -27.66
N THR A 213 8.35 26.26 -28.71
CA THR A 213 8.65 26.75 -30.06
C THR A 213 7.42 27.14 -30.87
N ARG A 214 6.20 26.98 -30.32
CA ARG A 214 4.96 27.33 -31.02
C ARG A 214 4.53 28.77 -30.73
N PRO A 215 4.16 29.56 -31.76
CA PRO A 215 3.66 30.93 -31.59
C PRO A 215 2.42 31.02 -30.70
N GLU A 216 1.53 30.02 -30.82
CA GLU A 216 0.37 29.84 -29.96
C GLU A 216 0.37 28.38 -29.46
N ALA A 217 0.46 28.19 -28.14
CA ALA A 217 0.34 26.87 -27.53
C ALA A 217 -1.13 26.55 -27.28
N LYS A 218 -1.62 25.40 -27.75
CA LYS A 218 -2.98 24.90 -27.47
C LYS A 218 -2.87 23.71 -26.53
N ILE A 219 -3.40 23.85 -25.32
CA ILE A 219 -3.33 22.82 -24.27
C ILE A 219 -4.75 22.50 -23.80
N GLU A 220 -5.09 21.22 -23.86
CA GLU A 220 -6.39 20.69 -23.47
C GLU A 220 -6.25 19.78 -22.25
N ILE A 221 -7.15 19.96 -21.26
CA ILE A 221 -7.20 19.16 -20.03
C ILE A 221 -8.61 18.61 -19.89
N GLY A 222 -8.72 17.28 -19.78
CA GLY A 222 -9.98 16.57 -19.62
C GLY A 222 -9.78 15.14 -19.14
N VAL A 223 -10.87 14.40 -19.00
CA VAL A 223 -10.87 12.99 -18.60
C VAL A 223 -11.32 12.13 -19.79
N ALA A 224 -10.58 11.07 -20.07
CA ALA A 224 -11.01 10.03 -20.99
C ALA A 224 -11.46 8.80 -20.19
N THR A 225 -12.70 8.38 -20.38
CA THR A 225 -13.19 7.09 -19.86
C THR A 225 -12.59 6.00 -20.75
N GLN A 226 -11.58 5.28 -20.25
CA GLN A 226 -11.19 4.02 -20.88
C GLN A 226 -12.29 3.00 -20.55
N GLY A 227 -13.05 2.60 -21.58
CA GLY A 227 -14.01 1.51 -21.52
C GLY A 227 -13.34 0.15 -21.49
#